data_AF-A0A935PP64-F1
#
_entry.id   AF-A0A935PP64-F1
#
_cell.length_a   1.000
_cell.length_b   1.000
_cell.length_c   1.000
_cell.angle_alpha   90.00
_cell.angle_beta   90.00
_cell.angle_gamma   90.00
#
_symmetry.space_group_name_H-M   'P 1'
#
loop_
_entity.id
_entity.type
_entity.pdbx_description
1 polymer ?
#
loop_
_entity_poly.entity_id
_entity_poly.type
_entity_poly.pdbx_seq_one_letter_code
_entity_poly.pdbx_strand_id
1 'polypeptide(L)'
;MRLVSAIACLALATPALAQSVFRCTGADGRVAYQETPCDPKAAQKRVATGSTPTPDEIDARRGLERDARRGSELSGRFAGDARERERDRYLKEMRERDEMARRAREEAARTRPEDIPWNTPWGFPGRPGQALPKPKPTPPS
;
A
#
# COMPACT_ATOMS: atom_id res chain seq x y z
N MET A 1 -39.99 -7.51 -48.71
CA MET A 1 -39.98 -6.69 -47.47
C MET A 1 -38.67 -6.75 -46.66
N ARG A 2 -37.57 -7.33 -47.17
CA ARG A 2 -36.27 -7.36 -46.44
C ARG A 2 -35.29 -6.22 -46.81
N LEU A 3 -35.56 -5.50 -47.89
CA LEU A 3 -34.69 -4.40 -48.37
C LEU A 3 -34.97 -3.05 -47.70
N VAL A 4 -36.17 -2.86 -47.12
CA VAL A 4 -36.55 -1.57 -46.51
C VAL A 4 -35.90 -1.39 -45.12
N SER A 5 -35.65 -2.47 -44.37
CA SER A 5 -34.97 -2.39 -43.07
C SER A 5 -33.47 -2.10 -43.17
N ALA A 6 -32.82 -2.39 -44.30
CA ALA A 6 -31.38 -2.14 -44.45
C ALA A 6 -31.06 -0.66 -44.70
N ILE A 7 -31.99 0.10 -45.28
CA ILE A 7 -31.81 1.52 -45.62
C ILE A 7 -32.06 2.41 -44.39
N ALA A 8 -32.91 1.98 -43.46
CA ALA A 8 -33.20 2.73 -42.22
C ALA A 8 -32.01 2.78 -41.24
N CYS A 9 -31.11 1.79 -41.27
CA CYS A 9 -29.92 1.78 -40.40
C CYS A 9 -28.77 2.66 -40.93
N LEU A 10 -28.77 3.06 -42.21
CA LEU A 10 -27.72 3.93 -42.76
C LEU A 10 -27.95 5.41 -42.48
N ALA A 11 -29.16 5.82 -42.09
CA ALA A 11 -29.50 7.22 -41.84
C ALA A 11 -29.09 7.73 -40.44
N LEU A 12 -28.61 6.86 -39.55
CA LEU A 12 -28.16 7.21 -38.20
C LEU A 12 -26.64 7.32 -38.06
N ALA A 13 -25.89 7.15 -39.15
CA ALA A 13 -24.47 7.49 -39.19
C ALA A 13 -24.32 9.01 -39.38
N THR A 14 -24.79 9.80 -38.41
CA THR A 14 -24.36 11.20 -38.30
C THR A 14 -22.84 11.20 -38.15
N PRO A 15 -22.08 11.85 -39.05
CA PRO A 15 -20.65 11.98 -38.87
C PRO A 15 -20.43 12.69 -37.54
N ALA A 16 -19.59 12.10 -36.69
CA ALA A 16 -19.04 12.74 -35.50
C ALA A 16 -18.18 13.93 -35.97
N LEU A 17 -18.85 15.01 -36.39
CA LEU A 17 -18.25 16.26 -36.79
C LEU A 17 -17.65 16.88 -35.53
N ALA A 18 -16.32 16.87 -35.46
CA ALA A 18 -15.48 17.77 -34.68
C ALA A 18 -16.21 18.49 -33.54
N GLN A 19 -16.31 17.82 -32.38
CA GLN A 19 -16.88 18.40 -31.17
C GLN A 19 -16.09 19.67 -30.81
N SER A 20 -16.59 20.83 -31.20
CA SER A 20 -15.95 22.08 -30.87
C SER A 20 -16.40 22.51 -29.49
N VAL A 21 -15.53 22.33 -28.51
CA VAL A 21 -15.80 22.78 -27.15
C VAL A 21 -15.50 24.27 -27.05
N PHE A 22 -16.47 25.06 -26.61
CA PHE A 22 -16.31 26.48 -26.33
C PHE A 22 -16.08 26.67 -24.84
N ARG A 23 -15.03 27.43 -24.50
CA ARG A 23 -14.81 27.95 -23.15
C ARG A 23 -15.56 29.27 -23.04
N CYS A 24 -16.64 29.27 -22.28
CA CYS A 24 -17.42 30.45 -21.93
C CYS A 24 -16.92 31.00 -20.59
N THR A 25 -16.59 32.30 -20.54
CA THR A 25 -16.31 33.00 -19.29
C THR A 25 -17.42 34.00 -19.01
N GLY A 26 -18.18 33.78 -17.94
CA GLY A 26 -19.25 34.69 -17.49
C GLY A 26 -18.70 35.93 -16.79
N ALA A 27 -19.53 36.96 -16.61
CA ALA A 27 -19.16 38.22 -15.95
C ALA A 27 -18.65 38.02 -14.50
N ASP A 28 -19.11 36.96 -13.83
CA ASP A 28 -18.68 36.58 -12.47
C ASP A 28 -17.34 35.82 -12.43
N GLY A 29 -16.64 35.68 -13.57
CA GLY A 29 -15.38 34.94 -13.70
C GLY A 29 -15.54 33.41 -13.75
N ARG A 30 -16.77 32.88 -13.70
CA ARG A 30 -17.03 31.44 -13.82
C ARG A 30 -16.75 30.95 -15.24
N VAL A 31 -16.03 29.83 -15.35
CA VAL A 31 -15.67 29.19 -16.62
C VAL A 31 -16.55 27.97 -16.82
N ALA A 32 -17.28 27.92 -17.94
CA ALA A 32 -18.04 26.75 -18.36
C ALA A 32 -17.53 26.27 -19.73
N TYR A 33 -17.45 24.96 -19.91
CA TYR A 33 -17.10 24.33 -21.18
C TYR A 33 -18.37 23.74 -21.79
N GLN A 34 -18.75 24.18 -22.99
CA GLN A 34 -19.99 23.80 -23.64
C GLN A 34 -19.74 23.43 -25.10
N GLU A 35 -20.52 22.50 -25.64
CA GLU A 35 -20.44 22.12 -27.06
C GLU A 35 -21.17 23.14 -27.96
N THR A 36 -22.10 23.91 -27.38
CA THR A 36 -22.83 24.99 -28.05
C THR A 36 -22.14 26.34 -27.85
N PRO A 37 -22.26 27.28 -28.81
CA PRO A 37 -21.76 28.64 -28.63
C PRO A 37 -22.34 29.32 -27.39
N CYS A 38 -21.54 30.15 -26.73
CA CYS A 38 -21.95 30.88 -25.53
C CYS A 38 -22.95 31.99 -25.89
N ASP A 39 -23.72 32.46 -24.91
CA ASP A 39 -24.55 33.66 -25.04
C ASP A 39 -23.69 34.85 -25.53
N PRO A 40 -24.13 35.68 -26.50
CA PRO A 40 -23.32 36.73 -27.11
C PRO A 40 -22.79 37.79 -26.13
N LYS A 41 -23.33 37.86 -24.90
CA LYS A 41 -22.84 38.74 -23.83
C LYS A 41 -21.65 38.17 -23.05
N ALA A 42 -21.30 36.90 -23.26
CA ALA A 42 -20.18 36.24 -22.60
C ALA A 42 -18.95 36.18 -23.52
N ALA A 43 -17.75 36.30 -22.95
CA ALA A 43 -16.52 36.09 -23.71
C ALA A 43 -16.38 34.59 -24.04
N GLN A 44 -16.26 34.27 -25.33
CA GLN A 44 -16.10 32.89 -25.82
C GLN A 44 -14.70 32.66 -26.40
N LYS A 45 -14.11 31.50 -26.10
CA LYS A 45 -12.93 30.99 -26.80
C LYS A 45 -13.18 29.56 -27.28
N ARG A 46 -13.06 29.32 -28.58
CA ARG A 46 -13.13 27.96 -29.12
C ARG A 46 -11.87 27.20 -28.69
N VAL A 47 -12.05 26.05 -28.04
CA VAL A 47 -10.97 25.17 -27.64
C VAL A 47 -10.69 24.22 -28.78
N ALA A 48 -9.47 24.24 -29.30
CA ALA A 48 -9.02 23.27 -30.29
C ALA A 48 -8.76 21.94 -29.58
N THR A 49 -9.78 21.09 -29.52
CA THR A 49 -9.67 19.71 -29.05
C THR A 49 -9.15 18.84 -30.20
N GLY A 50 -7.83 18.81 -30.40
CA GLY A 50 -7.25 17.91 -31.41
C GLY A 50 -5.97 18.36 -32.09
N SER A 51 -5.10 19.13 -31.44
CA SER A 51 -3.76 19.32 -32.00
C SER A 51 -3.00 17.99 -31.90
N THR A 52 -2.63 17.43 -33.06
CA THR A 52 -1.66 16.34 -33.12
C THR A 52 -0.37 16.84 -32.45
N PRO A 53 0.19 16.11 -31.49
CA PRO A 53 1.36 16.55 -30.77
C PRO A 53 2.53 16.76 -31.75
N THR A 54 3.29 17.82 -31.53
CA THR A 54 4.48 18.11 -32.34
C THR A 54 5.57 17.06 -32.06
N PRO A 55 6.52 16.85 -32.99
CA PRO A 55 7.65 15.95 -32.74
C PRO A 55 8.40 16.26 -31.44
N ASP A 56 8.58 17.56 -31.13
CA ASP A 56 9.23 18.01 -29.89
C ASP A 56 8.42 17.63 -28.64
N GLU A 57 7.09 17.74 -28.69
CA GLU A 57 6.20 17.31 -27.60
C GLU A 57 6.24 15.79 -27.39
N ILE A 58 6.35 15.02 -28.48
CA ILE A 58 6.50 13.57 -28.41
C ILE A 58 7.83 13.19 -27.76
N ASP A 59 8.92 13.84 -28.13
CA ASP A 59 10.24 13.54 -27.57
C ASP A 59 10.39 14.03 -26.13
N ALA A 60 9.82 15.19 -25.79
CA ALA A 60 9.71 15.65 -24.41
C ALA A 60 8.93 14.65 -23.54
N ARG A 61 7.78 14.15 -24.04
CA ARG A 61 7.01 13.11 -23.35
C ARG A 61 7.81 11.83 -23.16
N ARG A 62 8.50 11.36 -24.19
CA ARG A 62 9.39 10.18 -24.06
C ARG A 62 10.53 10.40 -23.07
N GLY A 63 11.06 11.62 -22.99
CA GLY A 63 12.04 12.01 -21.97
C GLY A 63 11.50 11.82 -20.57
N LEU A 64 10.34 12.42 -20.29
CA LEU A 64 9.66 12.29 -18.99
C LEU A 64 9.32 10.84 -18.65
N GLU A 65 8.88 10.04 -19.61
CA GLU A 65 8.61 8.61 -19.39
C GLU A 65 9.88 7.82 -19.04
N ARG A 66 11.02 8.14 -19.67
CA ARG A 66 12.32 7.52 -19.32
C ARG A 66 12.76 7.91 -17.92
N ASP A 67 12.63 9.18 -17.56
CA ASP A 67 13.00 9.67 -16.24
C ASP A 67 12.10 9.08 -15.14
N ALA A 68 10.80 8.97 -15.41
CA ALA A 68 9.85 8.31 -14.51
C ALA A 68 10.18 6.82 -14.32
N ARG A 69 10.51 6.09 -15.39
CA ARG A 69 10.96 4.69 -15.29
C ARG A 69 12.24 4.58 -14.47
N ARG A 70 13.24 5.41 -14.76
CA ARG A 70 14.51 5.44 -14.02
C ARG A 70 14.28 5.73 -12.53
N GLY A 71 13.44 6.73 -12.22
CA GLY A 71 13.07 7.06 -10.84
C GLY A 71 12.38 5.90 -10.12
N SER A 72 11.46 5.21 -10.82
CA SER A 72 10.77 4.04 -10.29
C SER A 72 11.74 2.90 -9.98
N GLU A 73 12.66 2.58 -10.89
CA GLU A 73 13.69 1.55 -10.68
C GLU A 73 14.58 1.86 -9.47
N LEU A 74 15.05 3.10 -9.35
CA LEU A 74 15.83 3.56 -8.19
C LEU A 74 15.02 3.44 -6.90
N SER A 75 13.77 3.90 -6.88
CA SER A 75 12.89 3.78 -5.71
C SER A 75 12.63 2.33 -5.32
N GLY A 76 12.48 1.43 -6.30
CA GLY A 76 12.30 -0.01 -6.08
C GLY A 76 13.50 -0.66 -5.42
N ARG A 77 14.73 -0.25 -5.78
CA ARG A 77 15.96 -0.72 -5.12
C ARG A 77 16.01 -0.29 -3.67
N PHE A 78 15.78 0.99 -3.37
CA PHE A 78 15.76 1.47 -1.98
C PHE A 78 14.68 0.78 -1.13
N ALA A 79 13.49 0.55 -1.70
CA ALA A 79 12.44 -0.21 -1.04
C ALA A 79 12.83 -1.68 -0.81
N GLY A 80 13.53 -2.30 -1.76
CA GLY A 80 14.08 -3.65 -1.65
C GLY A 80 15.12 -3.75 -0.54
N ASP A 81 16.12 -2.87 -0.54
CA ASP A 81 17.19 -2.82 0.47
C ASP A 81 16.63 -2.60 1.88
N ALA A 82 15.61 -1.74 2.02
CA ALA A 82 14.95 -1.51 3.30
C ALA A 82 14.29 -2.79 3.82
N ARG A 83 13.54 -3.51 2.97
CA ARG A 83 12.89 -4.78 3.31
C ARG A 83 13.91 -5.87 3.63
N GLU A 84 15.03 -5.91 2.92
CA GLU A 84 16.12 -6.84 3.19
C GLU A 84 16.75 -6.59 4.56
N ARG A 85 17.05 -5.34 4.90
CA ARG A 85 17.56 -4.99 6.24
C ARG A 85 16.57 -5.34 7.35
N GLU A 86 15.28 -5.11 7.13
CA GLU A 86 14.23 -5.51 8.09
C GLU A 86 14.23 -7.02 8.31
N ARG A 87 14.28 -7.79 7.22
CA ARG A 87 14.33 -9.25 7.25
C ARG A 87 15.57 -9.75 7.98
N ASP A 88 16.73 -9.15 7.72
CA ASP A 88 17.98 -9.54 8.38
C ASP A 88 17.97 -9.22 9.88
N ARG A 89 17.39 -8.07 10.27
CA ARG A 89 17.15 -7.73 11.68
C ARG A 89 16.25 -8.78 12.34
N TYR A 90 15.14 -9.11 11.71
CA TYR A 90 14.20 -10.11 12.23
C TYR A 90 14.84 -11.50 12.36
N LEU A 91 15.57 -11.95 11.34
CA LEU A 91 16.29 -13.23 11.38
C LEU A 91 17.39 -13.26 12.45
N LYS A 92 18.06 -12.12 12.68
CA LYS A 92 19.03 -11.99 13.76
C LYS A 92 18.35 -12.10 15.13
N GLU A 93 17.26 -11.37 15.35
CA GLU A 93 16.50 -11.41 16.60
C GLU A 93 15.96 -12.83 16.89
N MET A 94 15.44 -13.52 15.87
CA MET A 94 14.98 -14.91 16.01
C MET A 94 16.12 -15.85 16.42
N ARG A 95 17.30 -15.72 15.81
CA ARG A 95 18.48 -16.51 16.20
C ARG A 95 18.93 -16.21 17.63
N GLU A 96 18.97 -14.94 18.02
CA GLU A 96 19.31 -14.52 19.38
C GLU A 96 18.29 -15.08 20.40
N ARG A 97 17.00 -15.10 20.05
CA ARG A 97 15.95 -15.66 20.89
C ARG A 97 16.06 -17.18 21.04
N ASP A 98 16.37 -17.88 19.95
CA ASP A 98 16.60 -19.33 19.98
C ASP A 98 17.84 -19.69 20.80
N GLU A 99 18.92 -18.91 20.67
CA GLU A 99 20.12 -19.07 21.51
C GLU A 99 19.82 -18.83 22.99
N MET A 100 19.08 -17.77 23.32
CA MET A 100 18.66 -17.47 24.69
C MET A 100 17.79 -18.59 25.25
N ALA A 101 16.85 -19.12 24.45
CA ALA A 101 16.02 -20.26 24.85
C ALA A 101 16.84 -21.53 25.07
N ARG A 102 17.87 -21.78 24.23
CA ARG A 102 18.80 -22.90 24.42
C ARG A 102 19.59 -22.77 25.72
N ARG A 103 20.18 -21.59 25.98
CA ARG A 103 20.92 -21.32 27.21
C ARG A 103 20.03 -21.46 28.44
N ALA A 104 18.80 -20.93 28.40
CA ALA A 104 17.84 -21.08 29.49
C ALA A 104 17.48 -22.54 29.78
N ARG A 105 17.35 -23.38 28.74
CA ARG A 105 17.12 -24.83 28.90
C ARG A 105 18.32 -25.54 29.51
N GLU A 106 19.54 -25.21 29.06
CA GLU A 106 20.78 -25.76 29.63
C GLU A 106 20.95 -25.35 31.10
N GLU A 107 20.66 -24.10 31.45
CA GLU A 107 20.70 -23.60 32.82
C GLU A 107 19.62 -24.24 33.71
N ALA A 108 18.40 -24.41 33.19
CA ALA A 108 17.34 -25.12 33.88
C ALA A 108 17.70 -26.60 34.11
N ALA A 109 18.39 -27.25 33.16
CA ALA A 109 18.88 -28.61 33.31
C ALA A 109 20.05 -28.71 34.30
N ARG A 110 20.88 -27.66 34.42
CA ARG A 110 21.96 -27.58 35.42
C ARG A 110 21.43 -27.31 36.83
N THR A 111 20.39 -26.48 36.95
CA THR A 111 19.79 -26.10 38.23
C THR A 111 19.09 -27.31 38.84
N ARG A 112 19.54 -27.76 40.02
CA ARG A 112 18.87 -28.86 40.71
C ARG A 112 17.57 -28.37 41.33
N PRO A 113 16.48 -29.17 41.36
CA PRO A 113 15.22 -28.78 41.99
C PRO A 113 15.36 -28.33 43.45
N GLU A 114 16.36 -28.84 44.17
CA GLU A 114 16.65 -28.52 45.57
C GLU A 114 17.25 -27.11 45.79
N ASP A 115 17.84 -26.53 44.74
CA ASP A 115 18.48 -25.20 44.80
C ASP A 115 17.50 -24.07 44.53
N ILE A 116 16.28 -24.37 44.05
CA ILE A 116 15.24 -23.39 43.73
C ILE A 116 14.55 -22.97 45.04
N PRO A 117 14.68 -21.71 45.49
CA PRO A 117 14.00 -21.22 46.68
C PRO A 117 12.49 -21.26 46.46
N TRP A 118 11.76 -22.03 47.27
CA TRP A 118 10.30 -22.04 47.21
C TRP A 118 9.73 -20.85 47.97
N ASN A 119 8.62 -20.29 47.49
CA ASN A 119 7.97 -19.18 48.16
C ASN A 119 7.12 -19.70 49.32
N THR A 120 7.44 -19.29 50.55
CA THR A 120 6.65 -19.68 51.71
C THR A 120 5.32 -18.91 51.76
N PRO A 121 4.25 -19.47 52.37
CA PRO A 121 2.97 -18.76 52.55
C PRO A 121 3.09 -17.42 53.31
N TRP A 122 4.23 -17.18 53.97
CA TRP A 122 4.51 -16.01 54.80
C TRP A 122 5.40 -14.97 54.08
N GLY A 123 5.64 -15.14 52.77
CA GLY A 123 6.27 -14.12 51.91
C GLY A 123 7.80 -14.09 51.93
N PHE A 124 8.47 -15.05 52.58
CA PHE A 124 9.92 -15.17 52.56
C PHE A 124 10.34 -16.36 51.67
N PRO A 125 11.36 -16.21 50.81
CA PRO A 125 11.91 -17.34 50.07
C PRO A 125 12.53 -18.35 51.05
N GLY A 126 12.11 -19.61 50.96
CA GLY A 126 12.71 -20.72 51.69
C GLY A 126 14.19 -20.84 51.35
N ARG A 127 15.02 -21.26 52.30
CA ARG A 127 16.46 -21.43 52.05
C ARG A 127 16.69 -22.58 51.04
N PRO A 128 17.73 -22.52 50.19
CA PRO A 128 18.15 -23.66 49.38
C PRO A 128 18.32 -24.90 50.27
N GLY A 129 17.76 -26.05 49.87
CA GLY A 129 17.78 -27.29 50.64
C GLY A 129 16.75 -27.43 51.77
N GLN A 130 15.86 -26.45 52.00
CA GLN A 130 14.71 -26.64 52.90
C GLN A 130 13.65 -27.52 52.20
N ALA A 131 13.24 -28.62 52.84
CA ALA A 131 12.30 -29.57 52.25
C ALA A 131 10.99 -28.87 51.82
N LEU A 132 10.63 -29.03 50.55
CA LEU A 132 9.34 -28.59 50.03
C LEU A 132 8.22 -29.33 50.80
N PRO A 133 7.19 -28.64 51.32
CA PRO A 133 6.08 -29.32 51.98
C PRO A 133 5.39 -30.26 50.97
N LYS A 134 5.28 -31.54 51.32
CA LYS A 134 4.59 -32.53 50.48
C LYS A 134 3.11 -32.14 50.32
N PRO A 135 2.50 -32.31 49.13
CA PRO A 135 1.08 -32.10 48.97
C PRO A 135 0.33 -33.01 49.96
N LYS A 136 -0.63 -32.44 50.70
CA LYS A 136 -1.50 -33.24 51.58
C LYS A 136 -2.24 -34.27 50.73
N PRO A 137 -2.34 -35.54 51.18
CA PRO A 137 -3.15 -36.52 50.48
C PRO A 137 -4.59 -36.02 50.39
N THR A 138 -5.12 -35.92 49.18
CA THR A 138 -6.55 -35.67 48.96
C THR A 138 -7.33 -36.87 49.49
N PRO A 139 -8.37 -36.66 50.34
CA PRO A 139 -9.20 -37.76 50.80
C PRO A 139 -9.86 -38.45 49.59
N PRO A 140 -10.00 -39.79 49.60
CA PRO A 140 -10.76 -40.48 48.55
C PRO A 140 -12.21 -40.00 48.59
N SER A 141 -12.72 -39.61 47.42
CA SER A 141 -14.12 -39.25 47.16
C SER A 141 -15.04 -40.46 47.22
#